data_AF-A0A2G9YI76-F1
#
_entry.id   AF-A0A2G9YI76-F1
#
_cell.length_a   1.000
_cell.length_b   1.000
_cell.length_c   1.000
_cell.angle_alpha   90.00
_cell.angle_beta   90.00
_cell.angle_gamma   90.00
#
_symmetry.space_group_name_H-M   'P 1'
#
loop_
_entity.id
_entity.type
_entity.pdbx_description
1 polymer ?
#
loop_
_entity_poly.entity_id
_entity_poly.type
_entity_poly.pdbx_seq_one_letter_code
_entity_poly.pdbx_strand_id
1 'polypeptide(L)' 'FDYLTEDDNCYLEGEPLERLALDKELMIYPHEGFWQCMDTYRELEILNRLWKTPSPPWKVWED' A
#
# COMPACT_ATOMS: atom_id res chain seq x y z
N PHE A 1 -3.80 22.23 -3.25
CA PHE A 1 -3.81 20.86 -2.70
C PHE A 1 -3.44 21.07 -1.25
N ASP A 2 -4.46 21.24 -0.41
CA ASP A 2 -4.32 22.06 0.82
C ASP A 2 -3.99 21.20 2.06
N TYR A 3 -3.74 19.92 1.83
CA TYR A 3 -3.36 18.90 2.80
C TYR A 3 -1.88 18.54 2.74
N LEU A 4 -1.12 19.03 1.74
CA LEU A 4 0.31 18.76 1.60
C LEU A 4 1.10 20.06 1.77
N THR A 5 2.20 20.00 2.51
CA THR A 5 3.09 21.12 2.76
C THR A 5 4.53 20.76 2.40
N GLU A 6 5.41 21.77 2.33
CA GLU A 6 6.85 21.56 2.09
C GLU A 6 7.62 21.21 3.39
N ASP A 7 6.93 21.01 4.51
CA ASP A 7 7.56 20.58 5.76
C ASP A 7 8.01 19.12 5.63
N ASP A 8 9.25 18.82 6.03
CA ASP A 8 9.81 17.46 6.02
C ASP A 8 9.02 16.48 6.90
N ASN A 9 8.22 16.99 7.85
CA ASN A 9 7.33 16.20 8.70
C ASN A 9 5.96 15.94 8.05
N CYS A 10 5.69 16.47 6.86
CA CYS A 10 4.46 16.22 6.11
C CYS A 10 4.56 14.89 5.35
N TYR A 11 4.19 13.80 6.01
CA TYR A 11 3.99 12.49 5.38
C TYR A 11 2.50 12.16 5.29
N LEU A 12 2.12 11.42 4.25
CA LEU A 12 0.72 11.18 3.89
C LEU A 12 -0.08 10.59 5.05
N GLU A 13 0.48 9.61 5.74
CA GLU A 13 -0.17 8.82 6.79
C GLU A 13 -0.46 9.61 8.08
N GLY A 14 0.09 10.82 8.22
CA GLY A 14 -0.15 11.70 9.37
C GLY A 14 -1.28 12.70 9.13
N GLU A 15 -0.97 13.98 9.31
CA GLU A 15 -1.91 15.11 9.20
C GLU A 15 -2.75 15.13 7.90
N PRO A 16 -2.20 14.79 6.71
CA PRO A 16 -2.97 14.84 5.47
C PRO A 16 -4.17 13.86 5.46
N LEU A 17 -3.94 12.58 5.75
CA LEU A 17 -5.01 11.59 5.78
C LEU A 17 -5.97 11.80 6.96
N GLU A 18 -5.48 12.27 8.11
CA GLU A 18 -6.34 12.64 9.25
C GLU A 18 -7.33 13.75 8.88
N ARG A 19 -6.87 14.81 8.21
CA ARG A 19 -7.73 15.92 7.78
C ARG A 19 -8.70 15.49 6.69
N LEU A 20 -8.26 14.69 5.72
CA LEU A 20 -9.16 14.12 4.71
C LEU A 20 -10.28 13.29 5.36
N ALA A 21 -9.98 12.54 6.42
CA ALA A 21 -11.00 11.80 7.15
C ALA A 21 -11.98 12.72 7.89
N LEU A 22 -11.50 13.79 8.53
CA LEU A 22 -12.32 14.79 9.21
C LEU A 22 -13.24 15.54 8.23
N ASP A 23 -12.72 15.88 7.06
CA ASP A 23 -13.43 16.58 6.00
C ASP A 23 -14.37 15.67 5.19
N LYS A 24 -14.36 14.36 5.47
CA LYS A 24 -15.14 13.31 4.76
C LYS A 24 -14.76 13.12 3.29
N GLU A 25 -13.52 13.44 2.96
CA GLU A 25 -12.91 13.26 1.64
C GLU A 25 -12.02 11.99 1.59
N LEU A 26 -11.90 11.25 2.70
CA LEU A 26 -11.25 9.94 2.75
C LEU A 26 -12.28 8.80 2.69
N MET A 27 -12.16 7.94 1.67
CA MET A 27 -13.01 6.76 1.46
C MET A 27 -12.19 5.47 1.55
N ILE A 28 -12.86 4.37 1.90
CA ILE A 28 -12.24 3.05 2.05
C ILE A 28 -12.75 2.11 0.96
N TYR A 29 -11.82 1.38 0.34
CA TYR A 29 -12.14 0.28 -0.57
C TYR A 29 -11.72 -1.06 0.08
N PRO A 30 -12.66 -2.00 0.32
CA PRO A 30 -12.31 -3.31 0.84
C PRO A 30 -11.68 -4.18 -0.26
N HIS A 31 -10.37 -4.45 -0.14
CA HIS A 31 -9.67 -5.38 -1.03
C HIS A 31 -9.72 -6.80 -0.45
N GLU A 32 -10.44 -7.70 -1.11
CA GLU A 32 -10.57 -9.11 -0.72
C GLU A 32 -9.54 -10.02 -1.41
N GLY A 33 -8.73 -9.47 -2.32
CA GLY A 33 -7.71 -10.20 -3.04
C GLY A 33 -6.43 -10.39 -2.24
N PHE A 34 -5.41 -10.93 -2.91
CA PHE A 34 -4.09 -11.07 -2.30
C PHE A 34 -3.46 -9.70 -2.03
N TRP A 35 -2.89 -9.53 -0.84
CA TRP A 35 -2.07 -8.40 -0.44
C TRP A 35 -0.97 -8.87 0.52
N GLN A 36 0.26 -8.40 0.32
CA GLN A 36 1.41 -8.73 1.17
C GLN A 36 2.45 -7.61 1.09
N CYS A 37 2.88 -7.08 2.23
CA CYS A 37 4.00 -6.13 2.32
C CYS A 37 5.37 -6.82 2.30
N MET A 38 6.45 -6.04 2.22
CA MET A 38 7.83 -6.52 2.23
C MET A 38 8.71 -5.65 3.14
N ASP A 39 8.49 -5.73 4.45
CA ASP A 39 9.17 -4.86 5.42
C ASP A 39 10.39 -5.53 6.06
N THR A 40 10.42 -6.87 6.10
CA THR A 40 11.53 -7.65 6.65
C THR A 40 12.06 -8.69 5.66
N TYR A 41 13.22 -9.26 5.99
CA TYR A 41 13.82 -10.35 5.21
C TYR A 41 12.89 -11.58 5.10
N ARG A 42 12.02 -11.80 6.09
CA ARG A 42 11.06 -12.91 6.05
C ARG A 42 10.04 -12.73 4.95
N GLU A 43 9.46 -11.54 4.79
CA GLU A 43 8.49 -11.27 3.72
C GLU A 43 9.15 -11.37 2.34
N LEU A 44 10.40 -10.90 2.20
CA LEU A 44 11.19 -11.07 0.97
C LEU A 44 11.30 -12.55 0.57
N GLU A 45 11.63 -13.44 1.52
CA GLU A 45 11.72 -14.88 1.26
C GLU A 45 10.36 -15.52 0.96
N ILE A 46 9.26 -14.99 1.50
CA ILE A 46 7.89 -15.46 1.18
C ILE A 46 7.53 -15.05 -0.27
N LEU A 47 7.70 -13.78 -0.62
CA LEU A 47 7.37 -13.25 -1.94
C LEU A 47 8.23 -13.91 -3.03
N ASN A 48 9.51 -14.13 -2.79
CA ASN A 48 10.38 -14.85 -3.74
C ASN A 48 9.95 -16.31 -3.96
N ARG A 49 9.43 -16.99 -2.93
CA ARG A 49 8.88 -18.34 -3.09
C ARG A 49 7.59 -18.33 -3.90
N LEU A 50 6.69 -17.38 -3.65
CA LEU A 50 5.46 -17.20 -4.42
C LEU A 50 5.77 -16.87 -5.89
N TRP A 51 6.78 -16.05 -6.15
CA TRP A 51 7.23 -15.71 -7.50
C TRP A 51 7.72 -16.93 -8.32
N LYS A 52 8.32 -17.92 -7.64
CA LYS A 52 8.78 -19.17 -8.28
C LYS A 52 7.64 -20.14 -8.60
N THR A 53 6.41 -19.85 -8.17
CA THR A 53 5.25 -20.67 -8.54
C THR A 53 4.74 -20.32 -9.94
N PRO A 54 3.99 -21.20 -10.61
CA PRO A 54 3.46 -20.91 -11.96
C PRO A 54 2.52 -19.71 -12.04
N SER A 55 1.91 -19.29 -10.94
CA SER A 55 0.93 -18.19 -10.92
C SER A 55 1.06 -17.37 -9.62
N PRO A 56 2.01 -16.43 -9.56
CA PRO A 56 2.14 -15.51 -8.43
C PRO A 56 0.88 -14.63 -8.34
N PRO A 57 0.27 -14.46 -7.17
CA PRO A 57 -1.08 -13.89 -7.05
C PRO A 57 -1.17 -12.40 -7.43
N TRP A 58 -0.05 -11.67 -7.46
CA TRP A 58 0.00 -10.28 -7.94
C TRP A 58 0.39 -10.15 -9.42
N LYS A 59 0.85 -11.23 -10.07
CA LYS A 59 1.19 -11.23 -11.50
C LYS A 59 -0.10 -11.40 -12.32
N VAL A 60 -0.81 -10.30 -12.54
CA VAL A 60 -2.09 -10.26 -13.27
C VAL A 60 -1.93 -10.09 -14.79
N TRP A 61 -0.70 -10.11 -15.29
CA TRP A 61 -0.36 -9.93 -16.71
C TRP A 61 0.22 -11.21 -17.33
N GLU A 62 0.09 -11.31 -18.65
CA GLU A 62 0.71 -12.37 -19.47
C GLU A 62 2.15 -12.00 -19.87
N ASP A 63 2.91 -13.00 -20.31
CA ASP A 63 4.31 -12.83 -20.76
C ASP A 63 4.43 -12.28 -22.19
#